data_AF-A0A506UIH2-F1
#
_entry.id   AF-A0A506UIH2-F1
#
_cell.length_a   1.000
_cell.length_b   1.000
_cell.length_c   1.000
_cell.angle_alpha   90.00
_cell.angle_beta   90.00
_cell.angle_gamma   90.00
#
_symmetry.space_group_name_H-M   'P 1'
#
loop_
_entity.id
_entity.type
_entity.pdbx_description
1 polymer ?
#
loop_
_entity_poly.entity_id
_entity_poly.type
_entity_poly.pdbx_seq_one_letter_code
_entity_poly.pdbx_strand_id
1 'polypeptide(L)'
;MKPTTRKYGLSICTCNHDAPSLRVIRSPLFNCELAIDINELDLSGDGIADWVLTEVFEYRTGTLFGFDGKPLPVDENVNLTDDLWGADQKRSINRYRDRASKPFRYRLQMRLVWPVLLIHFAREIHRCRTEGCCAQR
;
A
#
# COMPACT_ATOMS: atom_id res chain seq x y z
N MET A 1 19.59 21.85 -23.13
CA MET A 1 18.75 22.10 -21.93
C MET A 1 18.76 20.83 -21.09
N LYS A 2 19.31 20.89 -19.87
CA LYS A 2 19.23 19.77 -18.92
C LYS A 2 17.78 19.69 -18.42
N PRO A 3 17.16 18.51 -18.35
CA PRO A 3 15.83 18.40 -17.76
C PRO A 3 15.93 18.80 -16.29
N THR A 4 15.27 19.89 -15.94
CA THR A 4 15.10 20.34 -14.56
C THR A 4 14.29 19.27 -13.85
N THR A 5 14.96 18.48 -13.01
CA THR A 5 14.31 17.60 -12.05
C THR A 5 13.35 18.45 -11.22
N ARG A 6 12.04 18.29 -11.43
CA ARG A 6 11.05 18.79 -10.48
C ARG A 6 11.40 18.17 -9.14
N LYS A 7 11.87 18.99 -8.21
CA LYS A 7 11.92 18.64 -6.79
C LYS A 7 10.46 18.49 -6.35
N TYR A 8 9.89 17.29 -6.50
CA TYR A 8 8.74 16.91 -5.69
C TYR A 8 9.23 16.99 -4.25
N GLY A 9 8.83 18.03 -3.52
CA GLY A 9 9.13 18.14 -2.11
C GLY A 9 8.59 16.88 -1.44
N LEU A 10 9.46 16.16 -0.73
CA LEU A 10 9.06 15.08 0.17
C LEU A 10 8.21 15.72 1.29
N SER A 11 6.92 15.90 1.03
CA SER A 11 5.98 16.39 2.03
C SER A 11 5.48 15.19 2.84
N ILE A 12 5.30 15.38 4.13
CA ILE A 12 4.67 14.37 4.98
C ILE A 12 3.16 14.46 4.77
N CYS A 13 2.50 13.33 4.50
CA CYS A 13 1.05 13.30 4.47
C CYS A 13 0.47 13.44 5.89
N THR A 14 -0.42 14.41 6.09
CA THR A 14 -1.06 14.67 7.39
C THR A 14 -2.50 14.17 7.44
N CYS A 15 -2.99 13.58 6.35
CA CYS A 15 -4.36 13.14 6.22
C CYS A 15 -4.62 11.80 6.88
N ASN A 16 -5.83 11.64 7.40
CA ASN A 16 -6.33 10.35 7.85
C ASN A 16 -6.73 9.51 6.63
N HIS A 17 -6.50 8.21 6.69
CA HIS A 17 -6.86 7.29 5.60
C HIS A 17 -7.73 6.16 6.13
N ASP A 18 -8.87 5.95 5.47
CA ASP A 18 -9.81 4.88 5.80
C ASP A 18 -9.57 3.65 4.92
N ALA A 19 -9.56 2.48 5.54
CA ALA A 19 -9.52 1.23 4.80
C ALA A 19 -10.79 1.09 3.94
N PRO A 20 -10.67 0.57 2.71
CA PRO A 20 -11.83 0.10 1.97
C PRO A 20 -12.58 -0.96 2.77
N SER A 21 -13.90 -1.03 2.60
CA SER A 21 -14.70 -2.07 3.26
C SER A 21 -14.13 -3.47 2.99
N LEU A 22 -14.34 -4.40 3.94
CA LEU A 22 -13.82 -5.77 3.81
C LEU A 22 -14.28 -6.47 2.52
N ARG A 23 -15.46 -6.11 2.01
CA ARG A 23 -15.97 -6.59 0.72
C ARG A 23 -15.15 -6.08 -0.46
N VAL A 24 -14.78 -4.81 -0.45
CA VAL A 24 -14.01 -4.15 -1.52
C VAL A 24 -12.58 -4.65 -1.53
N ILE A 25 -11.89 -4.61 -0.38
CA ILE A 25 -10.48 -5.02 -0.30
C ILE A 25 -10.26 -6.49 -0.66
N ARG A 26 -11.26 -7.35 -0.46
CA ARG A 26 -11.20 -8.76 -0.86
C ARG A 26 -11.65 -9.02 -2.30
N SER A 27 -12.13 -8.00 -3.01
CA SER A 27 -12.67 -8.17 -4.35
C SER A 27 -11.56 -8.37 -5.38
N PRO A 28 -11.75 -9.28 -6.37
CA PRO A 28 -10.77 -9.46 -7.44
C PRO A 28 -10.41 -8.18 -8.20
N LEU A 29 -11.40 -7.33 -8.47
CA LEU A 29 -11.23 -6.08 -9.21
C LEU A 29 -10.27 -5.14 -8.48
N PHE A 30 -10.55 -4.83 -7.21
CA PHE A 30 -9.71 -3.96 -6.39
C PHE A 30 -8.26 -4.47 -6.32
N ASN A 31 -8.07 -5.77 -6.11
CA ASN A 31 -6.74 -6.34 -6.01
C ASN A 31 -6.00 -6.34 -7.36
N CYS A 32 -6.71 -6.47 -8.48
CA CYS A 32 -6.13 -6.37 -9.80
C CYS A 32 -5.65 -4.93 -10.08
N GLU A 33 -6.50 -3.93 -9.80
CA GLU A 33 -6.15 -2.52 -9.96
C GLU A 33 -4.96 -2.14 -9.10
N LEU A 34 -4.98 -2.52 -7.81
CA LEU A 34 -3.86 -2.26 -6.91
C LEU A 34 -2.59 -3.00 -7.35
N ALA A 35 -2.69 -4.21 -7.91
CA ALA A 35 -1.54 -4.93 -8.46
C ALA A 35 -0.95 -4.23 -9.71
N ILE A 36 -1.79 -3.63 -10.55
CA ILE A 36 -1.35 -2.81 -11.69
C ILE A 36 -0.59 -1.58 -11.18
N ASP A 37 -1.20 -0.82 -10.26
CA ASP A 37 -0.60 0.39 -9.68
C ASP A 37 0.81 0.14 -9.13
N ILE A 38 0.99 -0.92 -8.33
CA ILE A 38 2.32 -1.24 -7.77
C ILE A 38 3.30 -1.76 -8.82
N ASN A 39 2.82 -2.35 -9.92
CA ASN A 39 3.68 -2.85 -10.98
C ASN A 39 4.26 -1.70 -11.81
N GLU A 40 3.55 -0.58 -11.89
CA GLU A 40 3.98 0.65 -12.56
C GLU A 40 5.07 1.41 -11.78
N LEU A 41 5.32 1.07 -10.51
CA LEU A 41 6.43 1.62 -9.73
C LEU A 41 7.82 1.23 -10.28
N ASP A 42 7.89 0.18 -11.12
CA ASP A 42 9.13 -0.36 -11.70
C ASP A 42 10.22 -0.70 -10.66
N LEU A 43 9.78 -1.15 -9.48
CA LEU A 43 10.64 -1.60 -8.38
C LEU A 43 10.76 -3.13 -8.34
N SER A 44 11.79 -3.64 -7.67
CA SER A 44 11.90 -5.07 -7.36
C SER A 44 10.86 -5.47 -6.30
N GLY A 45 10.63 -6.78 -6.10
CA GLY A 45 9.73 -7.24 -5.03
C GLY A 45 10.14 -6.74 -3.64
N ASP A 46 11.45 -6.73 -3.35
CA ASP A 46 12.00 -6.16 -2.11
C ASP A 46 11.83 -4.64 -2.07
N GLY A 47 12.14 -3.96 -3.19
CA GLY A 47 11.98 -2.51 -3.28
C GLY A 47 10.54 -2.03 -3.09
N ILE A 48 9.54 -2.83 -3.49
CA ILE A 48 8.13 -2.53 -3.23
C ILE A 48 7.81 -2.72 -1.75
N ALA A 49 8.33 -3.77 -1.10
CA ALA A 49 8.14 -3.95 0.34
C ALA A 49 8.73 -2.77 1.12
N ASP A 50 9.97 -2.38 0.81
CA ASP A 50 10.63 -1.21 1.39
C ASP A 50 9.83 0.07 1.13
N TRP A 51 9.33 0.25 -0.10
CA TRP A 51 8.50 1.39 -0.45
C TRP A 51 7.20 1.44 0.37
N VAL A 52 6.49 0.31 0.52
CA VAL A 52 5.26 0.24 1.32
C VAL A 52 5.53 0.66 2.76
N LEU A 53 6.61 0.15 3.37
CA LEU A 53 6.98 0.49 4.73
C LEU A 53 7.35 1.96 4.85
N THR A 54 8.18 2.46 3.94
CA THR A 54 8.60 3.87 3.93
C THR A 54 7.39 4.80 3.87
N GLU A 55 6.44 4.55 2.97
CA GLU A 55 5.23 5.37 2.87
C GLU A 55 4.40 5.31 4.18
N VAL A 56 4.19 4.11 4.72
CA VAL A 56 3.32 3.90 5.89
C VAL A 56 3.93 4.38 7.20
N PHE A 57 5.26 4.35 7.35
CA PHE A 57 5.93 4.64 8.62
C PHE A 57 6.68 5.96 8.63
N GLU A 58 7.19 6.43 7.49
CA GLU A 58 8.04 7.63 7.44
C GLU A 58 7.32 8.84 6.82
N TYR A 59 6.38 8.60 5.89
CA TYR A 59 5.74 9.67 5.14
C TYR A 59 4.30 10.00 5.53
N ARG A 60 3.85 9.55 6.71
CA ARG A 60 2.57 9.98 7.28
C ARG A 60 2.65 10.41 8.75
N THR A 61 1.72 11.28 9.13
CA THR A 61 1.41 11.61 10.54
C THR A 61 -0.06 11.43 10.87
N GLY A 62 -0.93 11.28 9.86
CA GLY A 62 -2.34 10.99 10.06
C GLY A 62 -2.60 9.55 10.52
N THR A 63 -3.81 9.32 11.00
CA THR A 63 -4.27 8.02 11.51
C THR A 63 -4.77 7.15 10.37
N LEU A 64 -4.40 5.87 10.41
CA LEU A 64 -4.94 4.83 9.52
C LEU A 64 -6.10 4.12 10.22
N PHE A 65 -7.25 4.05 9.56
CA PHE A 65 -8.44 3.41 10.10
C PHE A 65 -8.74 2.08 9.41
N GLY A 66 -9.04 1.05 10.18
CA GLY A 66 -9.41 -0.27 9.69
C GLY A 66 -10.79 -0.30 9.06
N PHE A 67 -11.15 -1.43 8.47
CA PHE A 67 -12.47 -1.65 7.86
C PHE A 67 -13.63 -1.68 8.88
N ASP A 68 -13.30 -1.72 10.18
CA ASP A 68 -14.23 -1.57 11.30
C ASP A 68 -14.32 -0.13 11.82
N GLY A 69 -13.62 0.81 11.17
CA GLY A 69 -13.56 2.23 11.55
C GLY A 69 -12.68 2.52 12.76
N LYS A 70 -11.94 1.53 13.27
CA LYS A 70 -11.03 1.74 14.42
C LYS A 70 -9.63 2.12 13.96
N PRO A 71 -8.90 2.93 14.74
CA PRO A 71 -7.48 3.18 14.49
C PRO A 71 -6.68 1.88 14.42
N LEU A 72 -5.81 1.78 13.43
CA LEU A 72 -4.89 0.66 13.28
C LEU A 72 -3.61 0.92 14.10
N PRO A 73 -3.16 -0.03 14.94
CA PRO A 73 -1.95 0.11 15.75
C PRO A 73 -0.70 -0.18 14.90
N VAL A 74 -0.52 0.57 13.82
CA VAL A 74 0.58 0.36 12.87
C VAL A 74 1.90 0.81 13.50
N ASP A 75 1.90 1.93 14.22
CA ASP A 75 3.09 2.54 14.83
C ASP A 75 3.67 1.74 16.02
N GLU A 76 2.90 0.77 16.55
CA GLU A 76 3.29 -0.03 17.73
C GLU A 76 3.95 -1.36 17.37
N ASN A 77 3.96 -1.77 16.09
CA ASN A 77 4.39 -3.11 15.67
C ASN A 77 5.68 -3.10 14.84
N VAL A 78 6.82 -3.15 15.52
CA VAL A 78 8.18 -3.12 14.92
C VAL A 78 8.52 -4.38 14.10
N ASN A 79 7.77 -5.49 14.23
CA ASN A 79 8.02 -6.76 13.51
C ASN A 79 7.08 -7.00 12.31
N LEU A 80 6.36 -5.97 11.85
CA LEU A 80 5.32 -6.11 10.82
C LEU A 80 5.83 -6.75 9.53
N THR A 81 7.07 -6.52 9.12
CA THR A 81 7.67 -7.07 7.90
C THR A 81 7.64 -8.60 7.83
N ASP A 82 8.14 -9.26 8.87
CA ASP A 82 8.18 -10.72 8.93
C ASP A 82 6.77 -11.31 9.13
N ASP A 83 5.90 -10.61 9.84
CA ASP A 83 4.51 -11.01 10.08
C ASP A 83 3.61 -10.83 8.85
N LEU A 84 3.89 -9.85 7.99
CA LEU A 84 3.08 -9.50 6.81
C LEU A 84 3.38 -10.37 5.61
N TRP A 85 4.67 -10.54 5.30
CA TRP A 85 5.08 -11.18 4.05
C TRP A 85 5.86 -12.47 4.27
N GLY A 86 6.18 -12.82 5.52
CA GLY A 86 6.90 -14.02 5.91
C GLY A 86 8.40 -13.96 5.58
N ALA A 87 9.07 -15.10 5.75
CA ALA A 87 10.51 -15.25 5.51
C ALA A 87 10.96 -15.02 4.04
N ASP A 88 10.04 -14.85 3.09
CA ASP A 88 10.33 -14.64 1.66
C ASP A 88 9.42 -13.55 1.08
N GLN A 89 9.64 -12.31 1.55
CA GLN A 89 8.83 -11.14 1.25
C GLN A 89 8.77 -10.85 -0.26
N LYS A 90 9.93 -10.92 -0.91
CA LYS A 90 10.10 -10.85 -2.38
C LYS A 90 9.09 -11.71 -3.12
N ARG A 91 8.98 -12.97 -2.72
CA ARG A 91 8.10 -13.94 -3.40
C ARG A 91 6.63 -13.61 -3.18
N SER A 92 6.26 -13.16 -1.98
CA SER A 92 4.91 -12.72 -1.67
C SER A 92 4.48 -11.51 -2.51
N ILE A 93 5.33 -10.48 -2.60
CA ILE A 93 5.08 -9.30 -3.43
C ILE A 93 5.03 -9.67 -4.92
N ASN A 94 5.99 -10.44 -5.42
CA ASN A 94 6.02 -10.83 -6.84
C ASN A 94 4.76 -11.63 -7.23
N ARG A 95 4.31 -12.56 -6.39
CA ARG A 95 3.04 -13.28 -6.61
C ARG A 95 1.82 -12.37 -6.62
N TYR A 96 1.86 -11.27 -5.86
CA TYR A 96 0.78 -10.29 -5.87
C TYR A 96 0.84 -9.44 -7.15
N ARG A 97 2.04 -8.99 -7.57
CA ARG A 97 2.23 -8.27 -8.85
C ARG A 97 1.84 -9.07 -10.08
N ASP A 98 2.08 -10.37 -10.08
CA ASP A 98 1.63 -11.26 -11.17
C ASP A 98 0.13 -11.11 -11.46
N ARG A 99 -0.64 -10.62 -10.48
CA ARG A 99 -2.09 -10.39 -10.58
C ARG A 99 -2.46 -9.18 -11.43
N ALA A 100 -1.52 -8.29 -11.72
CA ALA A 100 -1.69 -7.24 -12.71
C ALA A 100 -1.97 -7.81 -14.11
N SER A 101 -1.34 -8.94 -14.43
CA SER A 101 -1.52 -9.63 -15.73
C SER A 101 -2.47 -10.84 -15.64
N LYS A 102 -2.64 -11.42 -14.44
CA LYS A 102 -3.48 -12.61 -14.20
C LYS A 102 -4.45 -12.36 -13.04
N PRO A 103 -5.60 -11.70 -13.32
CA PRO A 103 -6.56 -11.29 -12.28
C PRO A 103 -6.98 -12.44 -11.38
N PHE A 104 -7.35 -12.11 -10.13
CA PHE A 104 -7.84 -13.09 -9.19
C PHE A 104 -9.16 -13.70 -9.69
N ARG A 105 -9.29 -15.03 -9.62
CA ARG A 105 -10.58 -15.71 -9.88
C ARG A 105 -11.51 -15.68 -8.67
N TYR A 106 -10.94 -15.59 -7.47
CA TYR A 106 -11.66 -15.70 -6.20
C TYR A 106 -11.31 -14.53 -5.29
N ARG A 107 -12.16 -14.32 -4.27
CA ARG A 107 -11.90 -13.31 -3.24
C ARG A 107 -10.61 -13.61 -2.50
N LEU A 108 -9.95 -12.55 -2.05
CA LEU A 108 -8.75 -12.63 -1.25
C LEU A 108 -9.00 -13.41 0.06
N GLN A 109 -8.04 -14.25 0.44
CA GLN A 109 -8.06 -14.97 1.71
C GLN A 109 -7.85 -13.99 2.87
N MET A 110 -8.47 -14.24 4.04
CA MET A 110 -8.39 -13.32 5.19
C MET A 110 -6.96 -13.01 5.63
N ARG A 111 -6.08 -14.02 5.65
CA ARG A 111 -4.66 -13.85 6.00
C ARG A 111 -3.89 -12.88 5.09
N LEU A 112 -4.38 -12.61 3.89
CA LEU A 112 -3.75 -11.71 2.92
C LEU A 112 -4.35 -10.30 2.95
N VAL A 113 -5.45 -10.08 3.69
CA VAL A 113 -6.12 -8.77 3.76
C VAL A 113 -5.20 -7.73 4.35
N TRP A 114 -4.48 -8.05 5.43
CA TRP A 114 -3.63 -7.11 6.13
C TRP A 114 -2.43 -6.63 5.27
N PRO A 115 -1.67 -7.52 4.59
CA PRO A 115 -0.65 -7.10 3.61
C PRO A 115 -1.19 -6.22 2.48
N VAL A 116 -2.33 -6.59 1.89
CA VAL A 116 -2.95 -5.81 0.81
C VAL A 116 -3.42 -4.44 1.30
N LEU A 117 -3.92 -4.36 2.54
CA LEU A 117 -4.34 -3.12 3.15
C LEU A 117 -3.18 -2.13 3.30
N LEU A 118 -2.01 -2.61 3.71
CA LEU A 118 -0.83 -1.75 3.82
C LEU A 118 -0.32 -1.28 2.46
N ILE A 119 -0.34 -2.14 1.44
CA ILE A 119 -0.04 -1.73 0.06
C ILE A 119 -0.98 -0.60 -0.37
N HIS A 120 -2.28 -0.75 -0.07
CA HIS A 120 -3.26 0.29 -0.38
C HIS A 120 -2.96 1.60 0.36
N PHE A 121 -2.71 1.56 1.67
CA PHE A 121 -2.37 2.77 2.42
C PHE A 121 -1.09 3.44 1.91
N ALA A 122 -0.05 2.67 1.60
CA ALA A 122 1.17 3.20 1.00
C ALA A 122 0.86 3.98 -0.28
N ARG A 123 0.00 3.43 -1.15
CA ARG A 123 -0.46 4.11 -2.36
C ARG A 123 -1.19 5.42 -2.06
N GLU A 124 -2.13 5.43 -1.11
CA GLU A 124 -2.90 6.63 -0.78
C GLU A 124 -2.01 7.72 -0.13
N ILE A 125 -1.09 7.33 0.75
CA ILE A 125 -0.10 8.24 1.36
C ILE A 125 0.82 8.80 0.29
N HIS A 126 1.29 7.97 -0.63
CA HIS A 126 2.12 8.40 -1.74
C HIS A 126 1.41 9.46 -2.59
N ARG A 127 0.17 9.21 -3.01
CA ARG A 127 -0.65 10.17 -3.76
C ARG A 127 -0.87 11.46 -2.96
N CYS A 128 -1.18 11.34 -1.68
CA CYS A 128 -1.33 12.49 -0.79
C CYS A 128 -0.08 13.39 -0.81
N ARG A 129 1.12 12.81 -0.65
CA ARG A 129 2.36 13.60 -0.57
C ARG A 129 2.91 14.10 -1.90
N THR A 130 2.64 13.39 -3.01
CA THR A 130 3.19 13.76 -4.32
C THR A 130 2.21 14.60 -5.15
N GLU A 131 0.90 14.43 -4.93
CA GLU A 131 -0.16 15.08 -5.71
C GLU A 131 -1.01 16.05 -4.87
N GLY A 132 -0.91 16.01 -3.53
CA GLY A 132 -1.76 16.80 -2.64
C GLY A 132 -3.18 16.25 -2.50
N CYS A 133 -3.44 15.06 -3.02
CA CYS A 133 -4.74 14.40 -3.01
C CYS A 133 -4.92 13.62 -1.70
N CYS A 134 -5.56 14.22 -0.70
CA CYS A 134 -6.04 13.45 0.44
C CYS A 134 -7.32 12.71 0.05
N ALA A 135 -7.36 11.40 0.31
CA ALA A 135 -8.57 10.60 0.11
C ALA A 135 -9.73 11.27 0.88
N GLN A 136 -10.70 11.83 0.15
CA GLN A 136 -11.84 12.52 0.75
C GLN A 136 -12.81 11.50 1.36
N ARG A 137 -13.36 11.86 2.52
CA ARG A 137 -14.44 11.18 3.23
C ARG A 137 -15.68 10.94 2.38
#